data_AF-A0AAE9E0L5-F1
#
_entry.id   AF-A0AAE9E0L5-F1
#
_cell.length_a   1.000
_cell.length_b   1.000
_cell.length_c   1.000
_cell.angle_alpha   90.00
_cell.angle_beta   90.00
_cell.angle_gamma   90.00
#
_symmetry.space_group_name_H-M   'P 1'
#
loop_
_entity.id
_entity.type
_entity.pdbx_description
1 polymer ?
#
loop_
_entity_poly.entity_id
_entity_poly.type
_entity_poly.pdbx_seq_one_letter_code
_entity_poly.pdbx_strand_id
1 'polypeptide(L)'
;MPDTSYRTYNVDDYDPAQFYEHHENQGTPNSGPDVIQVRQFLDSNKLEDALKSVILLPPLGHAEQDLKERCTSLVVLVLHSFKSVDIEEMVRKLELEDGDILMKYVYKGMQLSSDSAMCQSLLTWHSHLVERFGHGSIIRVFSGRLRL
;
A
#
# COMPACT_ATOMS: atom_id res chain seq x y z
N MET A 1 -23.72 -46.36 6.00
CA MET A 1 -23.67 -45.14 6.82
C MET A 1 -24.72 -44.19 6.30
N PRO A 2 -25.43 -43.43 7.15
CA PRO A 2 -26.34 -42.38 6.68
C PRO A 2 -25.55 -41.31 5.91
N ASP A 3 -26.15 -40.80 4.83
CA ASP A 3 -25.56 -39.74 4.01
C ASP A 3 -25.42 -38.45 4.86
N THR A 4 -24.22 -37.88 4.87
CA THR A 4 -23.89 -36.65 5.62
C THR A 4 -23.40 -35.53 4.70
N SER A 5 -23.51 -35.70 3.38
CA SER A 5 -23.16 -34.70 2.37
C SER A 5 -23.83 -33.34 2.60
N TYR A 6 -25.04 -33.32 3.19
CA TYR A 6 -25.73 -32.08 3.55
C TYR A 6 -24.97 -31.19 4.54
N ARG A 7 -24.01 -31.72 5.31
CA ARG A 7 -23.23 -30.97 6.31
C ARG A 7 -22.06 -30.18 5.71
N THR A 8 -21.72 -30.43 4.43
CA THR A 8 -20.67 -29.67 3.74
C THR A 8 -21.19 -28.38 3.12
N TYR A 9 -22.51 -28.19 3.07
CA TYR A 9 -23.11 -26.96 2.58
C TYR A 9 -23.02 -25.87 3.64
N ASN A 10 -22.40 -24.76 3.28
CA ASN A 10 -22.38 -23.57 4.13
C ASN A 10 -23.70 -22.80 3.96
N VAL A 11 -24.62 -22.99 4.90
CA VAL A 11 -25.96 -22.35 4.84
C VAL A 11 -25.86 -20.83 5.07
N ASP A 12 -24.80 -20.37 5.74
CA ASP A 12 -24.58 -18.96 6.05
C ASP A 12 -24.26 -18.13 4.80
N ASP A 13 -23.75 -18.75 3.72
CA ASP A 13 -23.49 -18.07 2.43
C ASP A 13 -24.78 -17.58 1.73
N TYR A 14 -25.94 -18.07 2.18
CA TYR A 14 -27.25 -17.72 1.65
C TYR A 14 -28.11 -16.92 2.66
N ASP A 15 -27.54 -16.46 3.77
CA ASP A 15 -28.26 -15.62 4.74
C ASP A 15 -28.57 -14.24 4.11
N PRO A 16 -29.85 -13.84 3.95
CA PRO A 16 -30.20 -12.53 3.41
C PRO A 16 -29.73 -11.35 4.27
N ALA A 17 -29.37 -11.58 5.55
CA ALA A 17 -28.76 -10.57 6.42
C ALA A 17 -27.23 -10.48 6.28
N GLN A 18 -26.59 -11.34 5.47
CA GLN A 18 -25.16 -11.31 5.25
C GLN A 18 -24.75 -9.98 4.60
N PHE A 19 -23.72 -9.34 5.15
CA PHE A 19 -23.17 -8.12 4.58
C PHE A 19 -22.35 -8.46 3.33
N TYR A 20 -22.85 -8.09 2.15
CA TYR A 20 -22.08 -8.12 0.91
C TYR A 20 -21.40 -6.78 0.69
N GLU A 21 -20.08 -6.82 0.54
CA GLU A 21 -19.30 -5.62 0.27
C GLU A 21 -19.55 -5.19 -1.18
N HIS A 22 -20.29 -4.10 -1.38
CA HIS A 22 -20.41 -3.47 -2.69
C HIS A 22 -19.06 -2.83 -3.05
N HIS A 23 -18.18 -3.63 -3.65
CA HIS A 23 -17.02 -3.11 -4.36
C HIS A 23 -17.54 -2.44 -5.63
N GLU A 24 -17.93 -1.16 -5.53
CA GLU A 24 -17.86 -0.31 -6.70
C GLU A 24 -16.39 -0.36 -7.13
N ASN A 25 -16.11 -1.16 -8.17
CA ASN A 25 -14.82 -1.17 -8.85
C ASN A 25 -14.59 0.25 -9.34
N GLN A 26 -14.04 1.11 -8.49
CA GLN A 26 -13.44 2.37 -8.86
C GLN A 26 -12.09 2.04 -9.51
N GLY A 27 -12.11 1.15 -10.50
CA GLY A 27 -10.99 0.97 -11.42
C GLY A 27 -10.89 2.28 -12.18
N THR A 28 -10.14 3.24 -11.64
CA THR A 28 -9.74 4.38 -12.44
C THR A 28 -8.87 3.79 -13.54
N PRO A 29 -9.25 3.94 -14.83
CA PRO A 29 -8.56 3.28 -15.95
C PRO A 29 -7.10 3.74 -16.12
N ASN A 30 -6.62 4.64 -15.25
CA ASN A 30 -5.26 5.16 -15.21
C ASN A 30 -4.68 5.11 -13.78
N SER A 31 -4.93 4.00 -13.07
CA SER A 31 -4.36 3.72 -11.74
C SER A 31 -2.92 3.22 -11.84
N GLY A 32 -2.04 3.78 -11.03
CA GLY A 32 -0.64 3.38 -10.93
C GLY A 32 0.33 4.48 -11.39
N PRO A 33 1.53 4.57 -10.79
CA PRO A 33 2.54 5.54 -11.17
C PRO A 33 3.25 5.21 -12.48
N ASP A 34 3.72 6.24 -13.18
CA ASP A 34 4.52 6.10 -14.40
C ASP A 34 5.93 5.59 -14.06
N VAL A 35 6.15 4.31 -14.33
CA VAL A 35 7.42 3.62 -14.07
C VAL A 35 8.60 4.30 -14.76
N ILE A 36 8.41 4.83 -15.98
CA ILE A 36 9.49 5.45 -16.75
C ILE A 36 9.89 6.76 -16.08
N GLN A 37 8.90 7.59 -15.73
CA GLN A 37 9.14 8.86 -15.07
C GLN A 37 9.81 8.67 -13.70
N VAL A 38 9.32 7.73 -12.89
CA VAL A 38 9.90 7.45 -11.56
C VAL A 38 11.35 7.00 -11.66
N ARG A 39 11.68 6.13 -12.63
CA ARG A 39 13.07 5.71 -12.86
C ARG A 39 13.98 6.86 -13.28
N GLN A 40 13.49 7.75 -14.15
CA GLN A 40 14.25 8.95 -14.52
C GLN A 40 14.54 9.85 -13.32
N PHE A 41 13.59 9.99 -12.40
CA PHE A 41 13.82 10.74 -11.16
C PHE A 41 14.83 10.06 -10.23
N LEU A 42 14.81 8.73 -10.13
CA LEU A 42 15.82 7.97 -9.38
C LEU A 42 17.21 8.15 -9.98
N ASP A 43 17.36 8.01 -11.30
CA ASP A 43 18.62 8.17 -12.01
C ASP A 43 19.17 9.61 -11.90
N SER A 44 18.28 10.60 -11.84
CA SER A 44 18.62 12.02 -11.67
C SER A 44 18.79 12.44 -10.20
N ASN A 45 18.71 11.50 -9.25
CA ASN A 45 18.76 11.74 -7.81
C ASN A 45 17.69 12.74 -7.29
N LYS A 46 16.54 12.83 -7.97
CA LYS A 46 15.37 13.66 -7.58
C LYS A 46 14.39 12.83 -6.77
N LEU A 47 14.81 12.40 -5.58
CA LEU A 47 14.06 11.45 -4.76
C LEU A 47 12.71 11.98 -4.28
N GLU A 48 12.60 13.29 -3.99
CA GLU A 48 11.33 13.90 -3.56
C GLU A 48 10.27 13.84 -4.67
N ASP A 49 10.67 14.13 -5.91
CA ASP A 49 9.77 14.09 -7.08
C ASP A 49 9.38 12.65 -7.40
N ALA A 50 10.33 11.70 -7.24
CA ALA A 50 10.05 10.27 -7.38
C ALA A 50 8.98 9.81 -6.37
N LEU A 51 9.11 10.21 -5.10
CA LEU A 51 8.17 9.84 -4.04
C LEU A 51 6.77 10.41 -4.33
N LYS A 52 6.68 11.69 -4.71
CA LYS A 52 5.40 12.33 -5.06
C LYS A 52 4.73 11.66 -6.26
N SER A 53 5.50 11.25 -7.26
CA SER A 53 4.97 10.56 -8.43
C SER A 53 4.39 9.18 -8.07
N VAL A 54 5.05 8.41 -7.19
CA VAL A 54 4.57 7.07 -6.81
C VAL A 54 3.33 7.06 -5.93
N ILE A 55 3.08 8.12 -5.16
CA ILE A 55 1.92 8.23 -4.26
C ILE A 55 0.69 8.89 -4.89
N LEU A 56 0.82 9.53 -6.06
CA LEU A 56 -0.24 10.35 -6.66
C LEU A 56 -1.47 9.55 -7.10
N LEU A 57 -1.27 8.36 -7.68
CA LEU A 57 -2.34 7.53 -8.22
C LEU A 57 -2.19 6.07 -7.76
N PRO A 58 -2.41 5.77 -6.46
CA PRO A 58 -2.29 4.41 -5.94
C PRO A 58 -3.44 3.54 -6.47
N PRO A 59 -3.19 2.27 -6.87
CA PRO A 59 -4.23 1.35 -7.36
C PRO A 59 -5.09 0.76 -6.22
N LEU A 60 -5.68 1.63 -5.40
CA LEU A 60 -6.47 1.27 -4.23
C LEU A 60 -7.74 0.51 -4.63
N GLY A 61 -7.92 -0.70 -4.11
CA GLY A 61 -9.12 -1.49 -4.40
C GLY A 61 -9.18 -2.05 -5.83
N HIS A 62 -8.11 -1.94 -6.62
CA HIS A 62 -8.07 -2.51 -7.97
C HIS A 62 -8.19 -4.05 -7.95
N ALA A 63 -8.93 -4.64 -8.91
CA ALA A 63 -9.14 -6.09 -8.97
C ALA A 63 -7.85 -6.86 -9.34
N GLU A 64 -6.99 -6.25 -10.16
CA GLU A 64 -5.71 -6.85 -10.56
C GLU A 64 -4.67 -6.74 -9.43
N GLN A 65 -4.35 -7.89 -8.83
CA GLN A 65 -3.33 -7.99 -7.80
C GLN A 65 -1.93 -7.66 -8.34
N ASP A 66 -1.60 -8.10 -9.55
CA ASP A 66 -0.29 -7.88 -10.17
C ASP A 66 0.02 -6.40 -10.35
N LEU A 67 -0.98 -5.56 -10.65
CA LEU A 67 -0.80 -4.11 -10.72
C LEU A 67 -0.40 -3.53 -9.37
N LYS A 68 -1.08 -3.95 -8.29
CA LYS A 68 -0.80 -3.47 -6.94
C LYS A 68 0.58 -3.87 -6.45
N GLU A 69 1.00 -5.10 -6.73
CA GLU A 69 2.32 -5.59 -6.36
C GLU A 69 3.44 -4.88 -7.14
N ARG A 70 3.23 -4.62 -8.44
CA ARG A 70 4.15 -3.80 -9.25
C ARG A 70 4.28 -2.37 -8.73
N CYS A 71 3.15 -1.71 -8.42
CA CYS A 71 3.15 -0.36 -7.86
C CYS A 71 3.85 -0.33 -6.50
N THR A 72 3.56 -1.32 -5.63
CA THR A 72 4.21 -1.45 -4.33
C THR A 72 5.71 -1.65 -4.47
N SER A 73 6.14 -2.52 -5.37
CA SER A 73 7.57 -2.78 -5.60
C SER A 73 8.30 -1.51 -6.05
N LEU A 74 7.65 -0.68 -6.88
CA LEU A 74 8.21 0.60 -7.29
C LEU A 74 8.31 1.60 -6.13
N VAL A 75 7.28 1.68 -5.27
CA VAL A 75 7.31 2.53 -4.06
C VAL A 75 8.43 2.07 -3.13
N VAL A 76 8.55 0.76 -2.86
CA VAL A 76 9.60 0.21 -1.99
C VAL A 76 11.00 0.56 -2.54
N LEU A 77 11.20 0.49 -3.85
CA LEU A 77 12.46 0.89 -4.48
C LEU A 77 12.78 2.38 -4.24
N VAL A 78 11.78 3.25 -4.38
CA VAL A 78 11.94 4.69 -4.09
C VAL A 78 12.29 4.87 -2.61
N LEU A 79 11.55 4.24 -1.69
CA LEU A 79 11.80 4.36 -0.25
C LEU A 79 13.18 3.87 0.18
N HIS A 80 13.67 2.79 -0.43
CA HIS A 80 15.01 2.26 -0.18
C HIS A 80 16.11 3.18 -0.69
N SER A 81 15.84 3.99 -1.73
CA SER A 81 16.82 4.91 -2.31
C SER A 81 17.10 6.14 -1.42
N PHE A 82 16.24 6.42 -0.44
CA PHE A 82 16.48 7.49 0.54
C PHE A 82 17.52 7.08 1.59
N LYS A 83 18.39 8.02 1.94
CA LYS A 83 19.28 7.88 3.10
C LYS A 83 18.49 8.13 4.37
N SER A 84 18.78 7.39 5.43
CA SER A 84 18.06 7.50 6.72
C SER A 84 17.98 8.92 7.27
N VAL A 85 19.02 9.74 7.06
CA VAL A 85 19.07 11.13 7.53
C VAL A 85 18.10 12.07 6.80
N ASP A 86 17.69 11.73 5.58
CA ASP A 86 16.82 12.57 4.74
C ASP A 86 15.33 12.19 4.89
N ILE A 87 15.06 11.00 5.45
CA ILE A 87 13.69 10.45 5.60
C ILE A 87 12.85 11.36 6.49
N GLU A 88 13.36 11.78 7.64
CA GLU A 88 12.61 12.62 8.58
C GLU A 88 12.16 13.94 7.95
N GLU A 89 13.05 14.59 7.18
CA GLU A 89 12.72 15.82 6.48
C GLU A 89 11.68 15.60 5.39
N MET A 90 11.82 14.54 4.60
CA MET A 90 10.83 14.19 3.57
C MET A 90 9.48 13.87 4.20
N VAL A 91 9.47 13.08 5.28
CA VAL A 91 8.25 12.76 6.02
C VAL A 91 7.61 14.02 6.55
N ARG A 92 8.33 15.07 6.95
CA ARG A 92 7.75 16.38 7.35
C ARG A 92 7.07 17.16 6.23
N LYS A 93 7.38 16.88 4.97
CA LYS A 93 6.81 17.60 3.79
C LYS A 93 5.51 16.99 3.28
N LEU A 94 5.16 15.77 3.68
CA LEU A 94 3.96 15.06 3.21
C LEU A 94 2.66 15.70 3.74
N GLU A 95 1.54 15.46 3.09
CA GLU A 95 0.23 15.76 3.67
C GLU A 95 -0.31 14.54 4.44
N LEU A 96 -1.42 14.72 5.17
CA LEU A 96 -2.01 13.63 5.97
C LEU A 96 -2.45 12.46 5.09
N GLU A 97 -3.06 12.76 3.94
CA GLU A 97 -3.51 11.75 2.98
C GLU A 97 -2.33 10.98 2.36
N ASP A 98 -1.29 11.70 1.94
CA ASP A 98 -0.04 11.11 1.43
C ASP A 98 0.63 10.21 2.46
N GLY A 99 0.68 10.64 3.72
CA GLY A 99 1.23 9.86 4.82
C GLY A 99 0.47 8.55 5.06
N ASP A 100 -0.86 8.58 4.96
CA ASP A 100 -1.69 7.39 5.08
C ASP A 100 -1.52 6.43 3.89
N ILE A 101 -1.46 6.97 2.67
CA ILE A 101 -1.16 6.18 1.45
C ILE A 101 0.21 5.52 1.60
N LEU A 102 1.21 6.26 2.05
CA LEU A 102 2.55 5.74 2.23
C LEU A 102 2.60 4.65 3.31
N MET A 103 1.86 4.83 4.41
CA MET A 103 1.74 3.80 5.45
C MET A 103 1.15 2.49 4.89
N LYS A 104 0.15 2.56 3.99
CA LYS A 104 -0.39 1.37 3.31
C LYS A 104 0.69 0.66 2.48
N TYR A 105 1.48 1.41 1.72
CA TYR A 105 2.59 0.84 0.94
C TYR A 105 3.69 0.25 1.82
N VAL A 106 3.99 0.84 2.98
CA VAL A 106 4.97 0.29 3.92
C VAL A 106 4.54 -1.10 4.42
N TYR A 107 3.30 -1.25 4.88
CA TYR A 107 2.79 -2.57 5.31
C TYR A 107 2.72 -3.58 4.16
N LYS A 108 2.26 -3.16 2.96
CA LYS A 108 2.24 -4.04 1.79
C LYS A 108 3.65 -4.43 1.35
N GLY A 109 4.60 -3.49 1.40
CA GLY A 109 6.00 -3.71 1.09
C GLY A 109 6.65 -4.72 2.04
N MET A 110 6.35 -4.66 3.33
CA MET A 110 6.80 -5.65 4.32
C MET A 110 6.19 -7.04 4.08
N GLN A 111 4.98 -7.13 3.51
CA GLN A 111 4.39 -8.41 3.11
C GLN A 111 5.11 -9.02 1.90
N LEU A 112 5.52 -8.19 0.93
CA LEU A 112 6.11 -8.65 -0.34
C LEU A 112 7.64 -8.84 -0.27
N SER A 113 8.33 -8.08 0.58
CA SER A 113 9.79 -8.05 0.63
C SER A 113 10.34 -9.14 1.53
N SER A 114 11.25 -9.95 1.00
CA SER A 114 12.08 -10.89 1.78
C SER A 114 13.50 -10.38 2.03
N ASP A 115 13.87 -9.24 1.44
CA ASP A 115 15.19 -8.61 1.61
C ASP A 115 15.26 -7.82 2.93
N SER A 116 16.21 -8.22 3.78
CA SER A 116 16.47 -7.61 5.08
C SER A 116 16.76 -6.10 4.99
N ALA A 117 17.51 -5.66 3.98
CA ALA A 117 17.87 -4.24 3.83
C ALA A 117 16.66 -3.39 3.44
N MET A 118 15.78 -3.93 2.60
CA MET A 118 14.50 -3.28 2.25
C MET A 118 13.60 -3.19 3.48
N CYS A 119 13.46 -4.27 4.23
CA CYS A 119 12.68 -4.30 5.47
C CYS A 119 13.19 -3.29 6.51
N GLN A 120 14.50 -3.15 6.67
CA GLN A 120 15.08 -2.15 7.56
C GLN A 120 14.74 -0.71 7.14
N SER A 121 14.81 -0.41 5.84
CA SER A 121 14.39 0.90 5.32
C SER A 121 12.89 1.13 5.58
N LEU A 122 12.04 0.15 5.30
CA LEU A 122 10.59 0.24 5.55
C LEU A 122 10.26 0.46 7.03
N LEU A 123 10.99 -0.18 7.95
CA LEU A 123 10.84 0.06 9.40
C LEU A 123 11.26 1.47 9.81
N THR A 124 12.30 2.02 9.17
CA THR A 124 12.74 3.41 9.40
C THR A 124 11.66 4.40 8.95
N TRP A 125 11.11 4.19 7.74
CA TRP A 125 9.98 4.98 7.23
C TRP A 125 8.75 4.87 8.13
N HIS A 126 8.40 3.66 8.57
CA HIS A 126 7.30 3.43 9.50
C HIS A 126 7.48 4.26 10.78
N SER A 127 8.66 4.24 11.40
CA SER A 127 8.92 4.99 12.63
C SER A 127 8.64 6.48 12.47
N HIS A 128 9.19 7.11 11.43
CA HIS A 128 8.98 8.55 11.19
C HIS A 128 7.54 8.90 10.80
N LEU A 129 6.85 8.03 10.05
CA LEU A 129 5.44 8.22 9.73
C LEU A 129 4.56 8.17 10.98
N VAL A 130 4.81 7.24 11.90
CA VAL A 130 4.08 7.16 13.18
C VAL A 130 4.40 8.34 14.07
N GLU A 131 5.65 8.78 14.12
CA GLU A 131 6.06 9.96 14.89
C GLU A 131 5.31 11.22 14.41
N ARG A 132 5.16 11.40 13.09
CA ARG A 132 4.46 12.57 12.53
C ARG A 132 2.94 12.47 12.55
N PHE A 133 2.38 11.34 12.13
CA PHE A 133 0.93 11.19 11.90
C PHE A 133 0.20 10.44 13.02
N GLY A 134 0.94 9.90 13.99
CA GLY A 134 0.42 9.12 15.11
C GLY A 134 -0.07 7.73 14.69
N HIS A 135 -0.55 6.98 15.69
CA HIS A 135 -1.10 5.63 15.50
C HIS A 135 -2.37 5.59 14.64
N GLY A 136 -3.03 6.74 14.42
CA GLY A 136 -4.21 6.83 13.58
C GLY A 136 -3.95 6.41 12.13
N SER A 137 -2.75 6.67 11.60
CA SER A 137 -2.37 6.24 10.24
C SER A 137 -2.38 4.71 10.12
N ILE A 138 -1.83 4.00 11.12
CA ILE A 138 -1.84 2.54 11.21
C ILE A 138 -3.28 2.01 11.28
N ILE A 139 -4.13 2.59 12.14
CA ILE A 139 -5.52 2.14 12.31
C ILE A 139 -6.29 2.28 10.99
N ARG A 140 -6.05 3.34 10.22
CA ARG A 140 -6.64 3.53 8.88
C ARG A 140 -6.15 2.53 7.85
N VAL A 141 -4.92 2.02 7.96
CA VAL A 141 -4.45 0.88 7.15
C VAL A 141 -5.27 -0.37 7.46
N PHE A 142 -5.44 -0.72 8.73
CA PHE A 142 -6.15 -1.94 9.13
C PHE A 142 -7.67 -1.87 8.90
N SER A 143 -8.24 -0.68 9.08
CA SER A 143 -9.69 -0.45 8.95
C SER A 143 -10.10 -0.14 7.51
N GLY A 144 -9.14 0.14 6.62
CA GLY A 144 -9.37 0.47 5.23
C GLY A 144 -9.90 -0.71 4.43
N ARG A 145 -11.01 -0.49 3.71
CA ARG A 145 -11.60 -1.47 2.80
C ARG A 145 -10.89 -1.51 1.44
N LEU A 146 -10.41 -0.35 0.98
CA LEU A 146 -9.63 -0.24 -0.25
C LEU A 146 -8.16 -0.59 0.02
N ARG A 147 -7.81 -1.85 -0.25
CA ARG A 147 -6.48 -2.42 -0.02
C ARG A 147 -5.62 -2.40 -1.28
N LEU A 148 -4.31 -2.25 -1.08
CA LEU A 148 -3.25 -2.57 -2.03
C LEU A 148 -2.95 -4.07 -2.02
#